data_AF-A0A947KA15-F1
#
_entry.id   AF-A0A947KA15-F1
#
_cell.length_a   1.000
_cell.length_b   1.000
_cell.length_c   1.000
_cell.angle_alpha   90.00
_cell.angle_beta   90.00
_cell.angle_gamma   90.00
#
_symmetry.space_group_name_H-M   'P 1'
#
loop_
_entity.id
_entity.type
_entity.pdbx_description
1 polymer ?
#
loop_
_entity_poly.entity_id
_entity_poly.type
_entity_poly.pdbx_seq_one_letter_code
_entity_poly.pdbx_strand_id
1 'polypeptide(L)'
;MARWYDGHKKLGRNIDQLQYLDGHFRDYLLAGVLKLIRRDEPRLLDTFVAEFPFEFHRRRWYDRDPYLWLIINGLQYAGLGLQDAVADFLEEETKRHQAETKSD
;
A
#
# COMPACT_ATOMS: atom_id res chain seq x y z
N MET A 1 1.98 17.95 -8.16
CA MET A 1 1.38 17.75 -6.83
C MET A 1 2.16 16.62 -6.19
N ALA A 2 2.84 16.88 -5.07
CA ALA A 2 3.62 15.85 -4.38
C ALA A 2 2.68 14.76 -3.84
N ARG A 3 3.11 13.50 -3.87
CA ARG A 3 2.42 12.37 -3.24
C ARG A 3 2.73 12.41 -1.75
N TRP A 4 1.77 12.02 -0.90
CA TRP A 4 1.95 12.06 0.54
C TRP A 4 3.16 11.22 1.00
N TYR A 5 3.45 10.13 0.29
CA TYR A 5 4.58 9.23 0.55
C TYR A 5 5.88 9.63 -0.14
N ASP A 6 5.95 10.75 -0.88
CA ASP A 6 7.21 11.19 -1.52
C ASP A 6 8.31 11.49 -0.48
N GLY A 7 7.93 11.87 0.75
CA GLY A 7 8.85 12.05 1.87
C GLY A 7 9.41 10.74 2.43
N HIS A 8 8.74 9.61 2.18
CA HIS A 8 9.12 8.28 2.68
C HIS A 8 9.62 7.41 1.53
N LYS A 9 10.86 7.66 1.07
CA LYS A 9 11.42 7.06 -0.16
C LYS A 9 11.23 5.55 -0.28
N LYS A 10 11.44 4.80 0.81
CA LYS A 10 11.29 3.34 0.83
C LYS A 10 9.84 2.91 0.54
N LEU A 11 8.90 3.42 1.33
CA LEU A 11 7.47 3.16 1.17
C LEU A 11 6.98 3.60 -0.22
N GLY A 12 7.36 4.79 -0.66
CA GLY A 12 6.95 5.31 -1.96
C GLY A 12 7.41 4.43 -3.13
N ARG A 13 8.67 3.97 -3.10
CA ARG A 13 9.19 3.02 -4.10
C ARG A 13 8.37 1.72 -4.10
N ASN A 14 8.06 1.17 -2.93
CA ASN A 14 7.33 -0.09 -2.83
C ASN A 14 5.87 0.07 -3.30
N ILE A 15 5.20 1.17 -2.96
CA ILE A 15 3.84 1.49 -3.46
C ILE A 15 3.86 1.61 -4.98
N ASP A 16 4.83 2.31 -5.56
CA ASP A 16 4.91 2.48 -7.01
C ASP A 16 5.19 1.15 -7.73
N GLN A 17 5.91 0.21 -7.09
CA GLN A 17 6.17 -1.12 -7.65
C GLN A 17 4.91 -1.99 -7.74
N LEU A 18 3.94 -1.81 -6.84
CA LEU A 18 2.69 -2.59 -6.85
C LEU A 18 1.94 -2.52 -8.18
N GLN A 19 2.10 -1.45 -8.96
CA GLN A 19 1.44 -1.30 -10.26
C GLN A 19 1.92 -2.30 -11.32
N TYR A 20 3.13 -2.85 -11.15
CA TYR A 20 3.78 -3.74 -12.10
C TYR A 20 3.74 -5.22 -11.67
N LEU A 21 3.25 -5.51 -10.47
CA LEU A 21 3.06 -6.86 -9.99
C LEU A 21 1.81 -7.48 -10.61
N ASP A 22 1.76 -8.80 -10.70
CA ASP A 22 0.54 -9.50 -11.07
C ASP A 22 -0.55 -9.28 -10.01
N GLY A 23 -1.82 -9.41 -10.44
CA GLY A 23 -2.96 -9.12 -9.58
C GLY A 23 -3.02 -10.00 -8.34
N HIS A 24 -2.71 -11.29 -8.47
CA HIS A 24 -2.79 -12.23 -7.35
C HIS A 24 -1.73 -11.94 -6.28
N PHE A 25 -0.49 -11.70 -6.69
CA PHE A 25 0.56 -11.35 -5.75
C PHE A 25 0.33 -9.98 -5.11
N ARG A 26 -0.17 -9.01 -5.89
CA ARG A 26 -0.56 -7.70 -5.34
C ARG A 26 -1.65 -7.85 -4.28
N ASP A 27 -2.69 -8.64 -4.52
CA ASP A 27 -3.78 -8.85 -3.57
C ASP A 27 -3.28 -9.53 -2.28
N TYR A 28 -2.35 -10.48 -2.41
CA TYR A 28 -1.65 -11.08 -1.27
C TYR A 28 -0.91 -10.02 -0.43
N LEU A 29 -0.14 -9.14 -1.08
CA LEU A 29 0.58 -8.07 -0.39
C LEU A 29 -0.39 -7.12 0.33
N LEU A 30 -1.47 -6.70 -0.32
CA LEU A 30 -2.46 -5.82 0.29
C LEU A 30 -3.16 -6.47 1.49
N ALA A 31 -3.45 -7.77 1.42
CA ALA A 31 -4.00 -8.51 2.56
C ALA A 31 -3.01 -8.55 3.73
N GLY A 32 -1.70 -8.65 3.45
CA GLY A 32 -0.64 -8.52 4.44
C GLY A 32 -0.58 -7.14 5.08
N VAL A 33 -0.64 -6.08 4.27
CA VAL A 33 -0.71 -4.69 4.75
C VAL A 33 -1.93 -4.47 5.64
N LEU A 34 -3.10 -4.98 5.24
CA LEU A 34 -4.31 -4.89 6.05
C LEU A 34 -4.17 -5.59 7.40
N LYS A 35 -3.45 -6.72 7.46
CA LYS A 35 -3.14 -7.40 8.72
C LYS A 35 -2.24 -6.54 9.62
N LEU A 36 -1.23 -5.87 9.06
CA LEU A 36 -0.37 -4.95 9.80
C LEU A 36 -1.17 -3.78 10.38
N ILE A 37 -2.02 -3.15 9.55
CA ILE A 37 -2.90 -2.06 9.99
C ILE A 37 -3.80 -2.52 11.13
N ARG A 38 -4.48 -3.67 10.99
CA ARG A 38 -5.37 -4.20 12.03
C ARG A 38 -4.65 -4.54 13.33
N ARG A 39 -3.37 -4.92 13.26
CA ARG A 39 -2.54 -5.27 14.42
C ARG A 39 -2.08 -4.02 15.17
N ASP A 40 -1.56 -3.03 14.44
CA ASP A 40 -0.83 -1.91 15.04
C ASP A 40 -1.71 -0.68 15.21
N GLU A 41 -2.64 -0.42 14.27
CA GLU A 41 -3.51 0.75 14.26
C GLU A 41 -4.94 0.39 13.77
N PRO A 42 -5.73 -0.39 14.53
CA PRO A 42 -6.99 -0.97 14.06
C PRO A 42 -8.06 0.04 13.64
N ARG A 43 -7.98 1.30 14.10
CA ARG A 43 -8.92 2.39 13.77
C ARG A 43 -8.46 3.27 12.61
N LEU A 44 -7.31 2.96 12.01
CA LEU A 44 -6.73 3.77 10.95
C LEU A 44 -7.68 3.93 9.76
N LEU A 45 -8.30 2.82 9.33
CA LEU A 45 -9.19 2.83 8.16
C LEU A 45 -10.55 3.46 8.45
N ASP A 46 -11.07 3.32 9.67
CA ASP A 46 -12.37 3.90 10.08
C ASP A 46 -12.37 5.43 9.96
N THR A 47 -11.19 6.04 10.12
CA THR A 47 -11.00 7.50 10.08
C THR A 47 -11.15 8.06 8.66
N PHE A 48 -10.92 7.24 7.62
CA PHE A 48 -10.69 7.74 6.26
C PHE A 48 -11.69 7.24 5.21
N VAL A 49 -12.57 6.28 5.55
CA VAL A 49 -13.65 5.83 4.65
C VAL A 49 -14.53 7.01 4.19
N ALA A 50 -14.73 8.01 5.05
CA ALA A 50 -15.52 9.21 4.73
C ALA A 50 -14.81 10.18 3.75
N GLU A 51 -13.49 10.08 3.62
CA GLU A 51 -12.67 10.92 2.73
C GLU A 51 -12.49 10.30 1.33
N PHE A 52 -13.21 9.21 1.02
CA PHE A 52 -13.22 8.63 -0.33
C PHE A 52 -13.59 9.69 -1.37
N PRO A 53 -12.75 9.95 -2.39
CA PRO A 53 -12.93 11.09 -3.26
C PRO A 53 -14.06 10.77 -4.22
N PHE A 54 -15.17 11.50 -4.11
CA PHE A 54 -16.26 11.43 -5.10
C PHE A 54 -15.88 12.10 -6.43
N GLU A 55 -14.78 12.88 -6.46
CA GLU A 55 -14.30 13.57 -7.65
C GLU A 55 -13.25 12.76 -8.42
N PHE A 56 -13.50 12.58 -9.72
CA PHE A 56 -12.70 11.74 -10.61
C PHE A 56 -11.45 12.41 -11.21
N HIS A 57 -11.05 13.58 -10.73
CA HIS A 57 -10.00 14.37 -11.37
C HIS A 57 -8.60 13.97 -10.88
N ARG A 58 -7.78 13.47 -11.82
CA ARG A 58 -6.39 12.96 -11.66
C ARG A 58 -6.27 11.61 -10.93
N ARG A 59 -6.74 10.55 -11.59
CA ARG A 59 -6.66 9.18 -11.10
C ARG A 59 -5.24 8.62 -11.21
N ARG A 60 -4.61 8.32 -10.08
CA ARG A 60 -3.47 7.41 -9.95
C ARG A 60 -3.90 5.99 -10.32
N TRP A 61 -2.93 5.11 -10.57
CA TRP A 61 -3.20 3.74 -11.03
C TRP A 61 -4.09 2.95 -10.04
N TYR A 62 -4.02 3.26 -8.75
CA TYR A 62 -4.83 2.66 -7.70
C TYR A 62 -6.18 3.36 -7.42
N ASP A 63 -6.42 4.57 -7.94
CA ASP A 63 -7.60 5.36 -7.55
C ASP A 63 -8.93 4.79 -8.08
N ARG A 64 -8.88 3.86 -9.03
CA ARG A 64 -10.09 3.21 -9.58
C ARG A 64 -10.55 2.01 -8.79
N ASP A 65 -9.68 1.46 -7.96
CA ASP A 65 -9.95 0.30 -7.13
C ASP A 65 -10.15 0.80 -5.69
N PRO A 66 -11.36 0.71 -5.14
CA PRO A 66 -11.65 1.22 -3.80
C PRO A 66 -10.79 0.60 -2.71
N TYR A 67 -10.39 -0.66 -2.87
CA TYR A 67 -9.59 -1.38 -1.90
C TYR A 67 -8.14 -0.90 -1.92
N LEU A 68 -7.54 -0.82 -3.12
CA LEU A 68 -6.20 -0.24 -3.28
C LEU A 68 -6.16 1.21 -2.81
N TRP A 69 -7.16 2.01 -3.19
CA TRP A 69 -7.26 3.40 -2.77
C TRP A 69 -7.32 3.53 -1.24
N LEU A 70 -8.16 2.73 -0.58
CA LEU A 70 -8.36 2.80 0.87
C LEU A 70 -7.08 2.43 1.62
N ILE A 71 -6.41 1.35 1.21
CA ILE A 71 -5.18 0.92 1.87
C ILE A 71 -4.07 1.95 1.65
N ILE A 72 -3.84 2.36 0.40
CA ILE A 72 -2.71 3.24 0.07
C ILE A 72 -2.92 4.63 0.66
N ASN A 73 -4.12 5.21 0.57
CA ASN A 73 -4.34 6.54 1.13
C ASN A 73 -4.56 6.51 2.65
N GLY A 74 -5.09 5.43 3.22
CA GLY A 74 -5.20 5.26 4.67
C GLY A 74 -3.83 5.29 5.37
N LEU A 75 -2.78 4.77 4.72
CA LEU A 75 -1.41 4.81 5.26
C LEU A 75 -0.85 6.22 5.45
N GLN A 76 -1.42 7.25 4.81
CA GLN A 76 -1.02 8.65 5.03
C GLN A 76 -1.15 9.05 6.50
N TYR A 77 -2.11 8.46 7.21
CA TYR A 77 -2.41 8.78 8.60
C TYR A 77 -1.75 7.84 9.60
N ALA A 78 -1.09 6.78 9.11
CA ALA A 78 -0.37 5.85 9.96
C ALA A 78 0.82 6.55 10.63
N GLY A 79 1.14 6.14 11.85
CA GLY A 79 2.40 6.50 12.48
C GLY A 79 3.60 5.99 11.67
N LEU A 80 4.74 6.67 11.78
CA LEU A 80 5.96 6.30 11.04
C LEU A 80 6.35 4.83 11.25
N GLY A 81 6.16 4.28 12.45
CA GLY A 81 6.47 2.87 12.73
C GLY A 81 5.64 1.89 11.89
N LEU A 82 4.35 2.16 11.67
CA LEU A 82 3.52 1.33 10.79
C LEU A 82 3.87 1.54 9.31
N GLN A 83 4.19 2.77 8.91
CA GLN A 83 4.67 3.07 7.55
C GLN A 83 5.97 2.30 7.23
N ASP A 84 6.92 2.28 8.17
CA ASP A 84 8.16 1.52 8.07
C ASP A 84 7.89 0.01 8.02
N ALA A 85 7.04 -0.51 8.91
CA ALA A 85 6.67 -1.93 8.94
C ALA A 85 6.01 -2.39 7.63
N VAL A 86 5.15 -1.56 7.05
CA VAL A 86 4.55 -1.81 5.73
C VAL A 86 5.61 -1.77 4.64
N ALA A 87 6.53 -0.80 4.68
CA ALA A 87 7.61 -0.70 3.72
C ALA A 87 8.52 -1.94 3.78
N ASP A 88 8.88 -2.42 4.96
CA ASP A 88 9.66 -3.63 5.17
C ASP A 88 8.95 -4.87 4.62
N PHE A 89 7.69 -5.07 5.01
CA PHE A 89 6.87 -6.18 4.55
C PHE A 89 6.76 -6.25 3.01
N LEU A 90 6.43 -5.12 2.37
CA LEU A 90 6.33 -5.07 0.91
C LEU A 90 7.65 -5.41 0.22
N GLU A 91 8.78 -4.96 0.78
CA GLU A 91 10.10 -5.23 0.21
C GLU A 91 10.51 -6.70 0.37
N GLU A 92 10.29 -7.29 1.55
CA GLU A 92 10.67 -8.66 1.85
C GLU A 92 9.87 -9.68 1.03
N GLU A 93 8.55 -9.53 1.00
CA GLU A 93 7.69 -10.45 0.24
C GLU A 93 7.95 -10.33 -1.27
N THR A 94 8.15 -9.11 -1.79
CA THR A 94 8.49 -8.92 -3.21
C THR A 94 9.81 -9.59 -3.57
N LYS A 95 10.83 -9.46 -2.71
CA LYS A 95 12.13 -10.15 -2.92
C LYS A 95 11.97 -11.66 -2.86
N ARG A 96 11.19 -12.18 -1.92
CA ARG A 96 10.93 -13.63 -1.79
C ARG A 96 10.26 -14.18 -3.04
N HIS A 97 9.19 -13.53 -3.50
CA HIS A 97 8.47 -13.95 -4.70
C HIS A 97 9.35 -13.91 -5.96
N GLN A 98 10.20 -12.88 -6.09
CA GLN A 98 11.17 -12.78 -7.19
C GLN A 98 12.27 -13.85 -7.15
N ALA A 99 12.62 -14.35 -5.96
CA ALA A 99 13.60 -15.43 -5.81
C ALA A 99 12.99 -16.79 -6.20
N GLU A 100 11.74 -17.01 -5.83
CA GLU A 100 10.99 -18.23 -6.18
C GLU A 100 10.76 -18.32 -7.70
N THR A 101 10.28 -17.24 -8.32
CA THR A 101 10.00 -17.19 -9.78
C THR A 101 11.22 -17.20 -10.69
N LYS A 102 12.43 -16.97 -10.17
CA LYS A 102 13.69 -17.07 -10.93
C LYS A 102 14.36 -18.44 -10.80
N SER A 103 13.84 -19.30 -9.92
CA SER A 103 14.38 -20.64 -9.67
C SER A 103 13.72 -21.71 -10.55
N ASP A 104 12.69 -21.33 -11.31
CA ASP A 104 11.98 -22.13 -12.32
C ASP A 104 12.44 -21.78 -13.75
#